data_AF-A0A5S9P092-F1
#
_entry.id   AF-A0A5S9P092-F1
#
_cell.length_a   1.000
_cell.length_b   1.000
_cell.length_c   1.000
_cell.angle_alpha   90.00
_cell.angle_beta   90.00
_cell.angle_gamma   90.00
#
_symmetry.space_group_name_H-M   'P 1'
#
loop_
_entity.id
_entity.type
_entity.pdbx_description
1 polymer ?
#
loop_
_entity_poly.entity_id
_entity_poly.type
_entity_poly.pdbx_seq_one_letter_code
_entity_poly.pdbx_strand_id
1 'polypeptide(L)'
;MAEPTEPVVIAEQGGLVVAEHGGAVLIIDRGNGPTEIMTYLLVVITLVFGGFGAVWIVHTSTDAPSSVPATLGASLLLIGIATAVIAGFLIGARRRTRQRPLSTFTPVAVIDRTHRVYRDRFGRFVVPLDQVRFTRRMQLTSSSPKLVAVTPAGTHLLKRGNPFGGGIGRVDEVLNHIVDARPN
;
A
#
# COMPACT_ATOMS: atom_id res chain seq x y z
N MET A 1 16.77 -17.70 26.47
CA MET A 1 16.67 -17.30 25.04
C MET A 1 15.40 -16.46 24.95
N ALA A 2 15.52 -15.13 24.96
CA ALA A 2 14.35 -14.24 24.95
C ALA A 2 13.62 -14.38 23.62
N GLU A 3 12.30 -14.52 23.63
CA GLU A 3 11.50 -14.46 22.41
C GLU A 3 11.82 -13.15 21.67
N PRO A 4 12.05 -13.18 20.34
CA PRO A 4 12.18 -11.97 19.57
C PRO A 4 10.87 -11.18 19.69
N THR A 5 10.91 -10.07 20.43
CA THR A 5 9.73 -9.24 20.70
C THR A 5 9.14 -8.77 19.39
N GLU A 6 7.91 -9.20 19.09
CA GLU A 6 7.26 -8.82 17.84
C GLU A 6 7.09 -7.28 17.78
N PRO A 7 7.43 -6.62 16.65
CA PRO A 7 7.27 -5.18 16.54
C PRO A 7 5.80 -4.76 16.70
N VAL A 8 5.53 -3.81 17.59
CA VAL A 8 4.18 -3.30 17.87
C VAL A 8 3.82 -2.22 16.87
N VAL A 9 2.70 -2.37 16.15
CA VAL A 9 2.26 -1.39 15.15
C VAL A 9 1.78 -0.10 15.82
N ILE A 10 2.41 1.03 15.48
CA ILE A 10 2.00 2.38 15.91
C ILE A 10 1.04 2.99 14.89
N ALA A 11 1.34 2.86 13.61
CA ALA A 11 0.52 3.36 12.52
C ALA A 11 0.63 2.46 11.30
N GLU A 12 -0.50 2.16 10.66
CA GLU A 12 -0.55 1.41 9.41
C GLU A 12 -1.43 2.15 8.40
N GLN A 13 -0.88 2.45 7.23
CA GLN A 13 -1.63 2.99 6.11
C GLN A 13 -1.30 2.18 4.85
N GLY A 14 -2.25 1.34 4.44
CA GLY A 14 -2.16 0.60 3.19
C GLY A 14 -1.11 -0.51 3.19
N GLY A 15 0.08 -0.19 2.68
CA GLY A 15 1.27 -1.04 2.72
C GLY A 15 2.40 -0.46 3.58
N LEU A 16 2.27 0.79 4.03
CA LEU A 16 3.25 1.45 4.88
C LEU A 16 2.89 1.20 6.34
N VAL A 17 3.85 0.69 7.11
CA VAL A 17 3.69 0.38 8.53
C VAL A 17 4.81 1.06 9.31
N VAL A 18 4.44 1.72 10.39
CA VAL A 18 5.35 2.22 11.41
C VAL A 18 5.17 1.33 12.63
N ALA A 19 6.24 0.64 13.03
CA ALA A 19 6.21 -0.29 14.14
C ALA A 19 7.34 -0.02 15.13
N GLU A 20 7.06 -0.22 16.41
CA GLU A 20 8.00 -0.08 17.51
C GLU A 20 8.64 -1.42 17.83
N HIS A 21 9.96 -1.44 17.95
CA HIS A 21 10.73 -2.60 18.37
C HIS A 21 11.76 -2.15 19.40
N GLY A 22 11.38 -2.22 20.68
CA GLY A 22 12.17 -1.67 21.78
C GLY A 22 12.45 -0.17 21.59
N GLY A 23 13.72 0.22 21.67
CA GLY A 23 14.15 1.61 21.47
C GLY A 23 14.08 2.09 20.00
N ALA A 24 13.84 1.20 19.04
CA ALA A 24 13.78 1.55 17.62
C ALA A 24 12.34 1.65 17.11
N VAL A 25 12.10 2.56 16.16
CA VAL A 25 10.88 2.61 15.35
C VAL A 25 11.25 2.27 13.92
N LEU A 26 10.64 1.21 13.41
CA LEU A 26 10.83 0.66 12.08
C LEU A 26 9.78 1.25 11.12
N ILE A 27 10.24 1.74 9.97
CA ILE A 27 9.38 2.20 8.87
C ILE A 27 9.44 1.14 7.77
N ILE A 28 8.34 0.43 7.56
CA ILE A 28 8.27 -0.75 6.69
C ILE A 28 7.32 -0.48 5.53
N ASP A 29 7.75 -0.74 4.30
CA ASP A 29 6.87 -0.77 3.12
C ASP A 29 6.67 -2.23 2.65
N ARG A 30 5.44 -2.74 2.76
CA ARG A 30 5.05 -4.09 2.31
C ARG A 30 4.99 -4.23 0.77
N GLY A 31 5.26 -3.17 0.01
CA GLY A 31 5.60 -3.28 -1.42
C GLY A 31 4.45 -3.62 -2.38
N ASN A 32 3.21 -3.21 -2.09
CA ASN A 32 2.02 -3.65 -2.84
C ASN A 32 1.62 -2.78 -4.06
N GLY A 33 2.43 -1.81 -4.48
CA GLY A 33 2.03 -0.77 -5.44
C GLY A 33 1.51 -1.28 -6.81
N PRO A 34 2.27 -2.09 -7.56
CA PRO A 34 1.81 -2.63 -8.84
C PRO A 34 0.59 -3.56 -8.70
N THR A 35 0.60 -4.40 -7.66
CA THR A 35 -0.49 -5.35 -7.38
C THR A 35 -1.79 -4.63 -7.04
N GLU A 36 -1.72 -3.47 -6.38
CA GLU A 36 -2.85 -2.59 -6.09
C GLU A 36 -3.53 -2.06 -7.34
N ILE A 37 -2.73 -1.53 -8.27
CA ILE A 37 -3.23 -1.01 -9.55
C ILE A 37 -3.89 -2.14 -10.35
N MET A 38 -3.21 -3.29 -10.46
CA MET A 38 -3.75 -4.44 -11.19
C MET A 38 -5.06 -4.94 -10.58
N THR A 39 -5.14 -5.01 -9.24
CA THR A 39 -6.35 -5.41 -8.53
C THR A 39 -7.51 -4.46 -8.87
N TYR A 40 -7.27 -3.14 -8.81
CA TYR A 40 -8.28 -2.15 -9.13
C TYR A 40 -8.78 -2.29 -10.57
N LEU A 41 -7.86 -2.39 -11.54
CA LEU A 41 -8.19 -2.55 -12.95
C LEU A 41 -9.04 -3.80 -13.18
N LEU A 42 -8.66 -4.94 -12.59
CA LEU A 42 -9.42 -6.18 -12.74
C LEU A 42 -10.82 -6.08 -12.15
N VAL A 43 -10.99 -5.39 -11.01
CA VAL A 43 -12.32 -5.15 -10.42
C VAL A 43 -13.18 -4.28 -11.34
N VAL A 44 -12.62 -3.22 -11.92
CA VAL A 44 -13.36 -2.38 -12.88
C VAL A 44 -13.75 -3.17 -14.12
N ILE A 45 -12.82 -3.94 -14.70
CA ILE A 45 -13.08 -4.81 -15.86
C ILE A 45 -14.17 -5.84 -15.51
N THR A 46 -14.09 -6.47 -14.33
CA THR A 46 -15.11 -7.41 -13.85
C THR A 46 -16.48 -6.75 -13.81
N LEU A 47 -16.58 -5.54 -13.26
CA LEU A 47 -17.85 -4.83 -13.11
C LEU A 47 -18.44 -4.42 -14.47
N VAL A 48 -17.60 -3.92 -15.37
CA VAL A 48 -18.02 -3.53 -16.73
C VAL A 48 -18.45 -4.77 -17.51
N PHE A 49 -17.54 -5.72 -17.76
CA PHE A 49 -17.80 -6.85 -18.64
C PHE A 49 -18.80 -7.85 -18.02
N GLY A 50 -18.67 -8.12 -16.73
CA GLY A 50 -19.60 -8.99 -16.00
C GLY A 50 -20.99 -8.36 -15.85
N GLY A 51 -21.06 -7.07 -15.52
CA GLY A 51 -22.33 -6.35 -15.40
C GLY A 51 -23.07 -6.25 -16.72
N PHE A 52 -22.41 -5.75 -17.78
CA PHE A 52 -23.02 -5.67 -19.11
C PHE A 52 -23.39 -7.04 -19.67
N GLY A 53 -22.52 -8.06 -19.50
CA GLY A 53 -22.81 -9.43 -19.92
C GLY A 53 -24.03 -10.03 -19.22
N ALA A 54 -24.15 -9.83 -17.89
CA ALA A 54 -25.29 -10.31 -17.13
C ALA A 54 -26.61 -9.62 -17.53
N VAL A 55 -26.60 -8.29 -17.63
CA VAL A 55 -27.78 -7.52 -18.08
C VAL A 55 -28.21 -7.94 -19.49
N TRP A 56 -27.24 -8.17 -20.38
CA TRP A 56 -27.53 -8.60 -21.75
C TRP A 56 -28.23 -9.95 -21.79
N ILE A 57 -27.72 -10.95 -21.04
CA ILE A 57 -28.33 -12.29 -20.99
C ILE A 57 -29.77 -12.21 -20.46
N VAL A 58 -29.98 -11.42 -19.40
CA VAL A 58 -31.33 -11.19 -18.85
C VAL A 58 -32.23 -10.55 -19.89
N HIS A 59 -31.77 -9.52 -20.60
CA HIS A 59 -32.55 -8.85 -21.64
C HIS A 59 -32.90 -9.79 -22.82
N THR A 60 -31.96 -10.64 -23.25
CA THR A 60 -32.25 -11.64 -24.30
C THR A 60 -33.20 -12.74 -23.85
N SER A 61 -33.34 -12.96 -22.53
CA SER A 61 -34.28 -13.95 -21.98
C SER A 61 -35.71 -13.45 -21.85
N THR A 62 -35.96 -12.15 -21.99
CA THR A 62 -37.30 -11.54 -21.86
C THR A 62 -38.00 -11.27 -23.20
N ASP A 63 -37.66 -12.04 -24.25
CA ASP A 63 -38.23 -11.97 -25.62
C ASP A 63 -38.24 -10.57 -26.27
N ALA A 64 -37.37 -9.67 -25.80
CA ALA A 64 -37.22 -8.34 -26.38
C ALA A 64 -36.46 -8.44 -27.73
N PRO A 65 -36.99 -7.89 -28.83
CA PRO A 65 -36.32 -7.94 -30.13
C PRO A 65 -35.00 -7.18 -30.05
N SER A 66 -33.89 -7.90 -30.21
CA SER A 66 -32.54 -7.35 -30.20
C SER A 66 -31.80 -7.81 -31.45
N SER A 67 -31.12 -6.89 -32.13
CA SER A 67 -30.35 -7.15 -33.35
C SER A 67 -28.94 -7.69 -33.07
N VAL A 68 -28.59 -7.90 -31.80
CA VAL A 68 -27.24 -8.23 -31.35
C VAL A 68 -27.22 -9.67 -30.80
N PRO A 69 -26.24 -10.51 -31.18
CA PRO A 69 -26.23 -11.94 -30.81
C PRO A 69 -26.08 -12.19 -29.30
N ALA A 70 -26.80 -13.18 -28.77
CA ALA A 70 -26.66 -13.63 -27.37
C ALA A 70 -25.25 -14.13 -27.02
N THR A 71 -24.51 -14.63 -28.01
CA THR A 71 -23.11 -15.07 -27.88
C THR A 71 -22.18 -13.94 -27.43
N LEU A 72 -22.52 -12.68 -27.78
CA LEU A 72 -21.76 -11.51 -27.35
C LEU A 72 -21.97 -11.22 -25.86
N GLY A 73 -23.20 -11.33 -25.34
CA GLY A 73 -23.44 -11.21 -23.90
C GLY A 73 -22.77 -12.32 -23.09
N ALA A 74 -22.82 -13.56 -23.60
CA ALA A 74 -22.14 -14.70 -22.97
C ALA A 74 -20.61 -14.53 -22.92
N SER A 75 -19.99 -14.03 -24.00
CA SER A 75 -18.54 -13.80 -24.02
C SER A 75 -18.10 -12.67 -23.08
N LEU A 76 -18.85 -11.56 -23.03
CA LEU A 76 -18.62 -10.49 -22.06
C LEU A 76 -18.72 -11.00 -20.62
N LEU A 77 -19.73 -11.83 -20.32
CA LEU A 77 -19.88 -12.41 -19.00
C LEU A 77 -18.71 -13.34 -18.63
N LEU A 78 -18.25 -14.18 -19.56
CA LEU A 78 -17.08 -15.04 -19.35
C LEU A 78 -15.82 -14.23 -19.04
N ILE A 79 -15.59 -13.12 -19.75
CA ILE A 79 -14.48 -12.20 -19.46
C ILE A 79 -14.62 -11.61 -18.06
N GLY A 80 -15.82 -11.17 -17.68
CA GLY A 80 -16.12 -10.68 -16.34
C GLY A 80 -15.82 -11.70 -15.25
N ILE A 81 -16.25 -12.95 -15.42
CA ILE A 81 -15.99 -14.03 -14.46
C ILE A 81 -14.49 -14.34 -14.36
N ALA A 82 -13.79 -14.47 -15.49
CA ALA A 82 -12.36 -14.77 -15.49
C ALA A 82 -11.55 -13.69 -14.76
N THR A 83 -11.86 -12.41 -15.01
CA THR A 83 -11.22 -11.29 -14.34
C THR A 83 -11.56 -11.21 -12.85
N ALA A 84 -12.78 -11.57 -12.46
CA ALA A 84 -13.20 -11.64 -11.06
C ALA A 84 -12.38 -12.68 -10.28
N VAL A 85 -12.16 -13.85 -10.86
CA VAL A 85 -11.36 -14.93 -10.26
C VAL A 85 -9.93 -14.47 -10.03
N ILE A 86 -9.30 -13.85 -11.04
CA ILE A 86 -7.93 -13.33 -10.92
C ILE A 86 -7.85 -12.22 -9.86
N ALA A 87 -8.82 -11.30 -9.83
CA ALA A 87 -8.90 -10.26 -8.81
C ALA A 87 -8.99 -10.87 -7.39
N GLY A 88 -9.81 -11.90 -7.22
CA GLY A 88 -9.95 -12.64 -5.96
C GLY A 88 -8.63 -13.24 -5.49
N PHE A 89 -7.87 -13.86 -6.39
CA PHE A 89 -6.53 -14.38 -6.07
C PHE A 89 -5.55 -13.27 -5.65
N LEU A 90 -5.52 -12.14 -6.35
CA LEU A 90 -4.65 -11.01 -5.99
C LEU A 90 -5.03 -10.39 -4.64
N ILE A 91 -6.33 -10.23 -4.37
CA ILE A 91 -6.84 -9.76 -3.08
C ILE A 91 -6.45 -10.74 -1.96
N GLY A 92 -6.63 -12.03 -2.19
CA GLY A 92 -6.23 -13.08 -1.25
C GLY A 92 -4.73 -13.08 -0.97
N ALA A 93 -3.90 -12.99 -2.01
CA ALA A 93 -2.45 -12.88 -1.87
C ALA A 93 -2.05 -11.64 -1.05
N ARG A 94 -2.68 -10.49 -1.29
CA ARG A 94 -2.45 -9.26 -0.50
C ARG A 94 -2.86 -9.43 0.96
N ARG A 95 -4.00 -10.07 1.24
CA ARG A 95 -4.44 -10.36 2.62
C ARG A 95 -3.42 -11.26 3.33
N ARG A 96 -2.92 -12.30 2.66
CA ARG A 96 -1.86 -13.18 3.19
C ARG A 96 -0.57 -12.40 3.47
N THR A 97 -0.14 -11.52 2.57
CA THR A 97 1.04 -10.66 2.80
C THR A 97 0.87 -9.73 4.00
N ARG A 98 -0.34 -9.20 4.22
CA ARG A 98 -0.64 -8.36 5.40
C ARG A 98 -0.61 -9.12 6.72
N GLN A 99 -0.84 -10.43 6.69
CA GLN A 99 -0.77 -11.31 7.86
C GLN A 99 0.64 -11.83 8.14
N ARG A 100 1.63 -11.54 7.27
CA ARG A 100 3.01 -11.95 7.53
C ARG A 100 3.59 -11.13 8.68
N PRO A 101 4.38 -11.77 9.57
CA PRO A 101 5.08 -11.06 10.64
C PRO A 101 5.94 -9.92 10.10
N LEU A 102 5.94 -8.78 10.80
CA LEU A 102 6.67 -7.59 10.38
C LEU A 102 8.18 -7.80 10.32
N SER A 103 8.70 -8.74 11.10
CA SER A 103 10.11 -9.18 11.11
C SER A 103 10.58 -9.75 9.76
N THR A 104 9.67 -10.17 8.89
CA THR A 104 10.01 -10.71 7.57
C THR A 104 10.32 -9.60 6.55
N PHE A 105 9.91 -8.36 6.82
CA PHE A 105 10.10 -7.25 5.90
C PHE A 105 11.36 -6.45 6.25
N THR A 106 12.10 -6.04 5.22
CA THR A 106 13.24 -5.14 5.41
C THR A 106 12.70 -3.72 5.65
N PRO A 107 13.10 -3.06 6.75
CA PRO A 107 12.69 -1.68 6.99
C PRO A 107 13.30 -0.78 5.90
N VAL A 108 12.52 0.20 5.44
CA VAL A 108 12.98 1.23 4.50
C VAL A 108 13.80 2.30 5.22
N ALA A 109 13.50 2.51 6.49
CA ALA A 109 14.26 3.37 7.38
C ALA A 109 14.01 2.98 8.84
N VAL A 110 14.93 3.37 9.71
CA VAL A 110 14.86 3.11 11.16
C VAL A 110 15.12 4.40 11.92
N ILE A 111 14.25 4.69 12.89
CA ILE A 111 14.45 5.74 13.88
C ILE A 111 14.97 5.05 15.15
N ASP A 112 16.22 5.28 15.49
CA ASP A 112 16.87 4.75 16.69
C ASP A 112 16.73 5.81 17.80
N ARG A 113 15.74 5.66 18.69
CA ARG A 113 15.49 6.64 19.75
C ARG A 113 16.54 6.57 20.85
N THR A 114 17.14 5.40 21.07
CA THR A 114 18.21 5.20 22.06
C THR A 114 19.43 6.05 21.72
N HIS A 115 19.88 6.01 20.47
CA HIS A 115 21.03 6.80 20.01
C HIS A 115 20.63 8.16 19.42
N ARG A 116 19.31 8.45 19.33
CA ARG A 116 18.74 9.63 18.68
C ARG A 116 19.24 9.83 17.25
N VAL A 117 19.22 8.76 16.44
CA VAL A 117 19.69 8.81 15.04
C VAL A 117 18.65 8.27 14.07
N TYR A 118 18.62 8.85 12.88
CA TYR A 118 17.90 8.34 11.73
C TYR A 118 18.83 7.49 10.87
N ARG A 119 18.39 6.27 10.54
CA ARG A 119 19.13 5.28 9.76
C ARG A 119 18.38 4.90 8.49
N ASP A 120 19.13 4.56 7.45
CA ASP A 120 18.57 4.11 6.17
C ASP A 120 18.10 2.64 6.21
N ARG A 121 17.64 2.13 5.05
CA ARG A 121 17.24 0.73 4.84
C ARG A 121 18.32 -0.32 5.15
N PHE A 122 19.58 0.09 5.23
CA PHE A 122 20.71 -0.77 5.52
C PHE A 122 21.19 -0.62 6.98
N GLY A 123 20.45 0.16 7.79
CA GLY A 123 20.81 0.45 9.18
C GLY A 123 21.99 1.42 9.31
N ARG A 124 22.43 2.05 8.22
CA ARG A 124 23.54 3.02 8.25
C ARG A 124 23.06 4.33 8.82
N PHE A 125 23.91 4.97 9.61
CA PHE A 125 23.67 6.32 10.10
C PHE A 125 23.50 7.29 8.93
N VAL A 126 22.42 8.07 8.96
CA VAL A 126 22.17 9.13 7.97
C VAL A 126 22.35 10.48 8.63
N VAL A 127 21.57 10.78 9.68
CA VAL A 127 21.63 12.05 10.43
C VAL A 127 21.13 11.87 11.87
N PRO A 128 21.48 12.81 12.78
CA PRO A 128 20.80 12.95 14.07
C PRO A 128 19.29 13.17 13.92
N LEU A 129 18.51 12.71 14.91
CA LEU A 129 17.04 12.70 14.80
C LEU A 129 16.42 14.11 14.78
N ASP A 130 17.08 15.11 15.38
CA ASP A 130 16.71 16.53 15.34
C ASP A 130 16.90 17.17 13.95
N GLN A 131 17.63 16.51 13.06
CA GLN A 131 17.93 16.99 11.70
C GLN A 131 17.11 16.27 10.62
N VAL A 132 16.19 15.37 10.98
CA VAL A 132 15.29 14.73 10.03
C VAL A 132 13.88 15.25 10.20
N ARG A 133 13.22 15.54 9.07
CA ARG A 133 11.80 15.88 9.05
C ARG A 133 11.07 15.04 8.02
N PHE A 134 9.91 14.50 8.40
CA PHE A 134 9.10 13.69 7.50
C PHE A 134 8.04 14.58 6.85
N THR A 135 7.96 14.54 5.52
CA THR A 135 6.97 15.35 4.80
C THR A 135 6.37 14.58 3.63
N ARG A 136 5.10 14.88 3.37
CA ARG A 136 4.43 14.55 2.11
C ARG A 136 4.88 15.57 1.05
N ARG A 137 5.35 15.11 -0.11
CA ARG A 137 5.62 15.96 -1.28
C ARG A 137 4.84 15.48 -2.49
N MET A 138 4.22 16.39 -3.22
CA MET A 138 3.62 16.09 -4.52
C MET A 138 4.72 15.91 -5.58
N GLN A 139 4.48 15.03 -6.55
CA GLN A 139 5.32 14.95 -7.74
C GLN A 139 4.68 15.77 -8.86
N LEU A 140 5.47 16.59 -9.55
CA LEU A 140 5.00 17.39 -10.70
C LEU A 140 4.32 16.55 -11.79
N THR A 141 4.65 15.27 -11.90
CA THR A 141 4.14 14.34 -12.92
C THR A 141 3.16 13.29 -12.38
N SER A 142 2.78 13.35 -11.10
CA SER A 142 1.85 12.38 -10.51
C SER A 142 0.97 13.00 -9.44
N SER A 143 -0.33 12.71 -9.54
CA SER A 143 -1.37 13.10 -8.58
C SER A 143 -1.24 12.41 -7.21
N SER A 144 -0.19 11.60 -7.01
CA SER A 144 0.04 10.86 -5.76
C SER A 144 1.18 11.48 -4.96
N PRO A 145 0.95 11.86 -3.68
CA PRO A 145 2.03 12.33 -2.82
C PRO A 145 3.03 11.21 -2.53
N LYS A 146 4.29 11.57 -2.34
CA LYS A 146 5.35 10.70 -1.81
C LYS A 146 5.71 11.11 -0.38
N LEU A 147 6.01 10.13 0.47
CA LEU A 147 6.54 10.33 1.80
C LEU A 147 8.06 10.35 1.69
N VAL A 148 8.67 11.43 2.17
CA VAL A 148 10.12 11.60 2.17
C VAL A 148 10.62 11.99 3.55
N ALA A 149 11.80 11.49 3.90
CA ALA A 149 12.62 12.04 4.97
C ALA A 149 13.50 13.16 4.38
N VAL A 150 13.39 14.36 4.93
CA VAL A 150 14.20 15.52 4.56
C VAL A 150 15.32 15.64 5.57
N THR A 151 16.55 15.64 5.09
CA THR A 151 17.78 15.79 5.88
C THR A 151 18.63 16.92 5.28
N PRO A 152 19.62 17.46 6.00
CA PRO A 152 20.58 18.42 5.44
C PRO A 152 21.30 17.93 4.19
N ALA A 153 21.52 16.62 4.06
CA ALA A 153 22.17 16.01 2.91
C ALA A 153 21.24 15.81 1.69
N GLY A 154 19.92 15.98 1.87
CA GLY A 154 18.95 15.87 0.79
C GLY A 154 17.64 15.21 1.21
N THR A 155 16.90 14.69 0.23
CA THR A 155 15.61 14.01 0.49
C THR A 155 15.68 12.54 0.17
N HIS A 156 15.34 11.71 1.16
CA HIS A 156 15.26 10.26 1.03
C HIS A 156 13.80 9.83 0.85
N LEU A 157 13.51 9.10 -0.23
CA LEU A 157 12.18 8.58 -0.51
C LEU A 157 11.90 7.36 0.37
N LEU A 158 10.83 7.42 1.17
CA LEU A 158 10.38 6.30 2.01
C LEU A 158 9.28 5.50 1.33
N LYS A 159 8.28 6.21 0.79
CA LYS A 159 7.14 5.58 0.13
C LYS A 159 6.60 6.47 -0.97
N ARG A 160 6.28 5.87 -2.12
CA ARG A 160 5.41 6.51 -3.10
C ARG A 160 3.96 6.18 -2.76
N GLY A 161 3.14 7.20 -2.61
CA GLY A 161 1.70 7.00 -2.45
C GLY A 161 1.12 6.34 -3.70
N ASN A 162 0.04 5.60 -3.48
CA ASN A 162 -0.77 4.99 -4.52
C ASN A 162 -2.24 5.28 -4.20
N PRO A 163 -3.04 5.85 -5.12
CA PRO A 163 -4.46 6.11 -4.87
C PRO A 163 -5.22 4.82 -4.56
N PHE A 164 -4.80 3.69 -5.12
CA PHE A 164 -5.44 2.39 -4.94
C PHE A 164 -4.95 1.63 -3.68
N GLY A 165 -3.94 2.17 -3.00
CA GLY A 165 -3.33 1.58 -1.81
C GLY A 165 -3.74 2.22 -0.48
N GLY A 166 -4.57 3.27 -0.50
CA GLY A 166 -4.92 4.06 0.69
C GLY A 166 -3.97 5.24 0.96
N GLY A 167 -3.05 5.54 0.03
CA GLY A 167 -2.16 6.70 0.13
C GLY A 167 -1.14 6.62 1.28
N ILE A 168 -0.70 7.78 1.76
CA ILE A 168 0.24 7.92 2.89
C ILE A 168 -0.48 8.18 4.22
N GLY A 169 -1.71 8.70 4.16
CA GLY A 169 -2.47 9.03 5.38
C GLY A 169 -1.78 10.13 6.20
N ARG A 170 -1.79 9.95 7.53
CA ARG A 170 -1.18 10.84 8.53
C ARG A 170 0.16 10.31 9.06
N VAL A 171 0.80 9.38 8.33
CA VAL A 171 2.04 8.73 8.79
C VAL A 171 3.19 9.73 8.96
N ASP A 172 3.23 10.79 8.16
CA ASP A 172 4.19 11.89 8.35
C ASP A 172 4.01 12.60 9.70
N GLU A 173 2.78 12.84 10.13
CA GLU A 173 2.48 13.46 11.42
C GLU A 173 2.91 12.56 12.58
N VAL A 174 2.62 11.24 12.48
CA VAL A 174 3.05 10.25 13.48
C VAL A 174 4.59 10.19 13.56
N LEU A 175 5.27 10.16 12.43
CA LEU A 175 6.74 10.11 12.40
C LEU A 175 7.38 11.38 12.97
N ASN A 176 6.85 12.56 12.65
CA ASN A 176 7.34 13.80 13.24
C ASN A 176 7.07 13.86 14.76
N HIS A 177 5.90 13.40 15.22
CA HIS A 177 5.63 13.30 16.66
C HIS A 177 6.62 12.36 17.37
N ILE A 178 7.00 11.24 16.74
CA ILE A 178 7.99 10.30 17.29
C ILE A 178 9.39 10.93 17.37
N VAL A 179 9.75 11.75 16.38
CA VAL A 179 11.02 12.50 16.33
C VAL A 179 11.07 13.58 17.39
N ASP A 180 9.97 14.30 17.57
CA ASP A 180 9.84 15.41 18.52
C ASP A 180 9.69 14.91 19.96
N ALA A 181 9.15 13.71 20.16
CA ALA A 181 9.06 13.07 21.46
C ALA A 181 10.45 12.85 22.05
N ARG A 182 10.82 13.66 23.05
CA ARG A 182 12.00 13.39 23.88
C ARG A 182 11.74 12.14 24.72
N PRO A 183 12.73 11.24 24.89
CA PRO A 183 12.64 10.25 25.95
C PRO A 183 12.60 11.00 27.28
N ASN A 184 11.62 10.67 28.13
CA ASN A 184 11.63 11.06 29.54
C ASN A 184 12.72 10.32 30.28
#